data_AF-A0AAU1V078-F1
#
_entry.id   AF-A0AAU1V078-F1
#
_cell.length_a   1.000
_cell.length_b   1.000
_cell.length_c   1.000
_cell.angle_alpha   90.00
_cell.angle_beta   90.00
_cell.angle_gamma   90.00
#
_symmetry.space_group_name_H-M   'P 1'
#
loop_
_entity.id
_entity.type
_entity.pdbx_description
1 polymer ?
#
loop_
_entity_poly.entity_id
_entity_poly.type
_entity_poly.pdbx_seq_one_letter_code
_entity_poly.pdbx_strand_id
1 'polypeptide(L)'
;MRPARCPGRSCSALYRAAGTGPELQGELQRLEELRLLAVEHYAQVRLELGQSDALVPELRSLTQQHPFRERIWEMLTIALHPMGRQADALAAYPQVRRILADELGFDPTNGLRRLEEQILRGEPEVRVRAVESAQPLVCFPHSS
;
A
#
# COMPACT_ATOMS: atom_id res chain seq x y z
N MET A 1 -51.40 -6.19 -17.50
CA MET A 1 -50.74 -5.98 -16.20
C MET A 1 -49.35 -5.40 -16.44
N ARG A 2 -49.12 -4.13 -16.07
CA ARG A 2 -47.84 -3.41 -16.22
C ARG A 2 -47.11 -3.41 -14.86
N PRO A 3 -45.79 -3.65 -14.78
CA PRO A 3 -45.08 -3.51 -13.53
C PRO A 3 -44.94 -2.02 -13.16
N ALA A 4 -45.07 -1.76 -11.85
CA ALA A 4 -45.04 -0.43 -11.26
C ALA A 4 -43.68 0.27 -11.44
N ARG A 5 -43.74 1.57 -11.75
CA ARG A 5 -42.61 2.51 -11.69
C ARG A 5 -42.07 2.55 -10.26
N CYS A 6 -40.78 2.26 -10.07
CA CYS A 6 -40.08 2.54 -8.82
C CYS A 6 -40.01 4.06 -8.57
N PRO A 7 -40.53 4.57 -7.43
CA PRO A 7 -40.42 5.98 -7.10
C PRO A 7 -39.07 6.25 -6.43
N GLY A 8 -38.20 7.00 -7.11
CA GLY A 8 -37.25 7.97 -6.55
C GLY A 8 -36.66 7.74 -5.15
N ARG A 9 -36.01 6.59 -4.89
CA ARG A 9 -34.97 6.48 -3.83
C ARG A 9 -33.73 5.84 -4.44
N SER A 10 -32.59 6.46 -4.18
CA SER A 10 -31.33 6.25 -4.89
C SER A 10 -30.94 4.77 -5.04
N CYS A 11 -30.62 4.39 -6.28
CA CYS A 11 -30.10 3.07 -6.66
C CYS A 11 -28.87 2.63 -5.83
N SER A 12 -28.20 3.57 -5.16
CA SER A 12 -27.06 3.31 -4.27
C SER A 12 -27.38 2.43 -3.06
N ALA A 13 -28.62 2.41 -2.56
CA ALA A 13 -29.02 1.54 -1.46
C ALA A 13 -29.20 0.07 -1.90
N LEU A 14 -29.64 -0.14 -3.14
CA LEU A 14 -29.82 -1.47 -3.72
C LEU A 14 -28.49 -2.13 -4.07
N TYR A 15 -27.50 -1.36 -4.52
CA TYR A 15 -26.15 -1.90 -4.78
C TYR A 15 -25.37 -2.22 -3.49
N ARG A 16 -25.66 -1.52 -2.39
CA ARG A 16 -25.01 -1.77 -1.08
C ARG A 16 -25.52 -3.04 -0.38
N ALA A 17 -26.73 -3.49 -0.71
CA ALA A 17 -27.35 -4.69 -0.13
C ALA A 17 -27.21 -5.95 -0.98
N ALA A 18 -26.81 -5.81 -2.26
CA ALA A 18 -26.42 -6.94 -3.09
C ALA A 18 -25.03 -7.39 -2.66
N GLY A 19 -24.96 -8.41 -1.79
CA GLY A 19 -23.71 -9.10 -1.50
C GLY A 19 -23.05 -9.48 -2.82
N THR A 20 -21.78 -9.12 -2.99
CA THR A 20 -21.00 -9.51 -4.15
C THR A 20 -20.85 -11.02 -4.13
N GLY A 21 -21.28 -11.70 -5.21
CA GLY A 21 -21.04 -13.13 -5.37
C GLY A 21 -19.54 -13.45 -5.36
N PRO A 22 -19.14 -14.72 -5.18
CA PRO A 22 -17.74 -15.10 -5.04
C PRO A 22 -16.84 -14.64 -6.20
N GLU A 23 -17.36 -14.62 -7.43
CA GLU A 23 -16.66 -14.10 -8.61
C GLU A 23 -16.39 -12.58 -8.52
N LEU A 24 -17.37 -11.81 -8.04
CA LEU A 24 -17.22 -10.37 -7.82
C LEU A 24 -16.31 -10.07 -6.63
N GLN A 25 -16.30 -10.91 -5.59
CA GLN A 25 -15.37 -10.79 -4.47
C GLN A 25 -13.92 -11.02 -4.91
N GLY A 26 -13.68 -12.04 -5.74
CA GLY A 26 -12.37 -12.31 -6.32
C GLY A 26 -11.86 -11.14 -7.17
N GLU A 27 -12.73 -10.57 -8.01
CA GLU A 27 -12.35 -9.40 -8.83
C GLU A 27 -12.10 -8.15 -7.98
N LEU A 28 -12.90 -7.92 -6.94
CA LEU A 28 -12.66 -6.82 -6.00
C LEU A 28 -11.30 -6.94 -5.30
N GLN A 29 -10.95 -8.14 -4.81
CA GLN A 29 -9.64 -8.40 -4.21
C GLN A 29 -8.52 -8.15 -5.22
N ARG A 30 -8.64 -8.68 -6.44
CA ARG A 30 -7.68 -8.46 -7.53
C ARG A 30 -7.49 -6.97 -7.83
N LEU A 31 -8.57 -6.20 -7.93
CA LEU A 31 -8.49 -4.76 -8.19
C LEU A 31 -7.90 -3.99 -7.02
N GLU A 32 -8.17 -4.41 -5.79
CA GLU A 32 -7.56 -3.82 -4.60
C GLU A 32 -6.04 -4.08 -4.56
N GLU A 33 -5.60 -5.31 -4.87
CA GLU A 33 -4.18 -5.63 -5.02
C GLU A 33 -3.51 -4.77 -6.10
N LEU A 34 -4.12 -4.65 -7.28
CA LEU A 34 -3.59 -3.81 -8.37
C LEU A 34 -3.53 -2.33 -7.97
N ARG A 35 -4.55 -1.83 -7.27
CA ARG A 35 -4.56 -0.47 -6.75
C ARG A 35 -3.40 -0.25 -5.77
N LEU A 36 -3.16 -1.20 -4.87
CA LEU A 36 -2.08 -1.09 -3.89
C LEU A 36 -0.70 -1.13 -4.55
N LEU A 37 -0.49 -2.02 -5.53
CA LEU A 37 0.75 -2.03 -6.32
C LEU A 37 0.95 -0.69 -7.05
N ALA A 38 -0.09 -0.13 -7.66
CA ALA A 38 0.01 1.18 -8.32
C ALA A 38 0.37 2.31 -7.34
N VAL A 39 -0.21 2.29 -6.13
CA VAL A 39 0.12 3.25 -5.06
C VAL A 39 1.57 3.08 -4.59
N GLU A 40 2.04 1.85 -4.42
CA GLU A 40 3.43 1.56 -4.03
C GLU A 40 4.42 2.04 -5.10
N HIS A 41 4.15 1.80 -6.38
CA HIS A 41 4.97 2.29 -7.48
C HIS A 41 5.00 3.82 -7.53
N TYR A 42 3.84 4.46 -7.37
CA TYR A 42 3.74 5.92 -7.36
C TYR A 42 4.52 6.53 -6.18
N ALA A 43 4.38 5.95 -5.00
CA ALA A 43 5.13 6.36 -3.81
C ALA A 43 6.64 6.19 -4.01
N GLN A 44 7.08 5.07 -4.59
CA GLN A 44 8.49 4.83 -4.90
C GLN A 44 9.06 5.92 -5.83
N VAL A 45 8.36 6.24 -6.92
CA VAL A 45 8.79 7.30 -7.85
C VAL A 45 8.88 8.65 -7.14
N ARG A 46 7.92 8.97 -6.25
CA ARG A 46 7.94 10.21 -5.47
C ARG A 46 9.12 10.28 -4.48
N LEU A 47 9.49 9.15 -3.87
CA LEU A 47 10.68 9.06 -3.03
C LEU A 47 11.96 9.30 -3.84
N GLU A 48 12.06 8.72 -5.04
CA GLU A 48 13.19 8.93 -5.95
C GLU A 48 13.30 10.40 -6.42
N LEU A 49 12.17 11.10 -6.55
CA LEU A 49 12.12 12.54 -6.84
C LEU A 49 12.38 13.43 -5.60
N GLY A 50 12.67 12.85 -4.44
CA GLY A 50 12.94 13.60 -3.20
C GLY A 50 11.71 14.23 -2.54
N GLN A 51 10.50 13.82 -2.91
CA GLN A 51 9.24 14.38 -2.37
C GLN A 51 8.81 13.73 -1.04
N SER A 52 9.78 13.35 -0.20
CA SER A 52 9.55 12.53 0.99
C SER A 52 8.61 13.22 2.01
N ASP A 53 8.75 14.53 2.25
CA ASP A 53 7.99 15.26 3.28
C ASP A 53 6.48 15.20 3.03
N ALA A 54 6.08 15.42 1.79
CA ALA A 54 4.68 15.40 1.38
C ALA A 54 4.08 13.99 1.39
N LEU A 55 4.92 12.94 1.37
CA LEU A 55 4.50 11.54 1.25
C LEU A 55 4.34 10.84 2.61
N VAL A 56 5.06 11.29 3.65
CA VAL A 56 4.96 10.73 5.02
C VAL A 56 3.52 10.59 5.54
N PRO A 57 2.64 11.61 5.51
CA PRO A 57 1.29 11.48 6.05
C PRO A 57 0.45 10.45 5.29
N GLU A 58 0.65 10.36 3.97
CA GLU A 58 -0.02 9.38 3.11
C GLU A 58 0.43 7.95 3.45
N LEU A 59 1.75 7.73 3.57
CA LEU A 59 2.31 6.43 3.95
C LEU A 59 1.91 6.01 5.37
N ARG A 60 1.80 6.95 6.32
CA ARG A 60 1.27 6.66 7.66
C ARG A 60 -0.19 6.19 7.61
N SER A 61 -1.02 6.82 6.78
CA SER A 61 -2.41 6.37 6.59
C SER A 61 -2.46 4.96 5.97
N LEU A 62 -1.61 4.70 4.98
CA LEU A 62 -1.53 3.39 4.32
C LEU A 62 -1.04 2.27 5.24
N THR A 63 -0.06 2.53 6.12
CA THR A 63 0.39 1.55 7.13
C THR A 63 -0.70 1.20 8.15
N GLN A 64 -1.64 2.10 8.43
CA GLN A 64 -2.78 1.82 9.29
C GLN A 64 -3.87 1.02 8.57
N GLN A 65 -4.09 1.29 7.29
CA GLN A 65 -5.08 0.58 6.46
C GLN A 65 -4.60 -0.81 6.04
N HIS A 66 -3.31 -0.95 5.77
CA HIS A 66 -2.68 -2.16 5.26
C HIS A 66 -1.45 -2.55 6.11
N PRO A 67 -1.65 -2.87 7.41
CA PRO A 67 -0.57 -3.05 8.37
C PRO A 67 0.36 -4.23 8.04
N PHE A 68 -0.12 -5.23 7.30
CA PHE A 68 0.67 -6.39 6.89
C PHE A 68 1.49 -6.19 5.61
N ARG A 69 1.38 -5.02 4.94
CA ARG A 69 2.20 -4.72 3.77
C ARG A 69 3.50 -4.06 4.17
N GLU A 70 4.50 -4.90 4.43
CA GLU A 70 5.86 -4.49 4.77
C GLU A 70 6.45 -3.45 3.81
N ARG A 71 6.10 -3.52 2.53
CA ARG A 71 6.56 -2.57 1.52
C ARG A 71 6.20 -1.11 1.85
N ILE A 72 5.02 -0.88 2.41
CA ILE A 72 4.56 0.46 2.80
C ILE A 72 5.37 0.96 4.01
N TRP A 73 5.71 0.06 4.93
CA TRP A 73 6.60 0.33 6.06
C TRP A 73 8.03 0.66 5.61
N GLU A 74 8.56 -0.06 4.61
CA GLU A 74 9.87 0.25 4.02
C GLU A 74 9.88 1.68 3.46
N MET A 75 8.87 2.03 2.65
CA MET A 75 8.75 3.37 2.06
C MET A 75 8.61 4.47 3.12
N LEU A 76 7.82 4.24 4.17
CA LEU A 76 7.66 5.21 5.28
C LEU A 76 9.00 5.44 5.99
N THR A 77 9.72 4.36 6.26
CA THR A 77 11.02 4.39 6.95
C THR A 77 12.05 5.16 6.11
N ILE A 78 12.08 4.93 4.80
CA ILE A 78 12.94 5.67 3.86
C ILE A 78 12.54 7.14 3.76
N ALA A 79 11.25 7.44 3.73
CA ALA A 79 10.77 8.81 3.70
C ALA A 79 11.26 9.59 4.93
N LEU A 80 11.22 8.99 6.12
CA LEU A 80 11.56 9.65 7.39
C LEU A 80 13.06 9.87 7.60
N HIS A 81 13.92 9.04 7.00
CA HIS A 81 15.37 9.04 7.26
C HIS A 81 16.06 10.36 6.88
N PRO A 82 15.88 10.93 5.67
CA PRO A 82 16.54 12.19 5.26
C PRO A 82 16.12 13.42 6.08
N MET A 83 14.97 13.37 6.77
CA MET A 83 14.40 14.53 7.49
C MET A 83 15.05 14.78 8.86
N GLY A 84 16.12 14.05 9.20
CA GLY A 84 16.70 14.05 10.54
C GLY A 84 15.78 13.42 11.60
N ARG A 85 14.68 12.77 11.17
CA ARG A 85 13.72 12.08 12.02
C ARG A 85 14.10 10.61 12.18
N GLN A 86 15.37 10.34 12.44
CA GLN A 86 15.92 8.99 12.57
C GLN A 86 15.20 8.17 13.65
N ALA A 87 14.80 8.81 14.76
CA ALA A 87 14.00 8.16 15.81
C ALA A 87 12.64 7.67 15.30
N ASP A 88 11.96 8.44 14.43
CA ASP A 88 10.69 8.03 13.84
C ASP A 88 10.87 6.93 12.79
N ALA A 89 11.96 6.98 12.01
CA ALA A 89 12.31 5.93 11.06
C ALA A 89 12.59 4.60 11.79
N LEU A 90 13.37 4.64 12.87
CA LEU A 90 13.66 3.47 13.70
C LEU A 90 12.46 3.00 14.54
N ALA A 91 11.48 3.87 14.81
CA ALA A 91 10.24 3.47 15.49
C ALA A 91 9.29 2.64 14.60
N ALA A 92 9.41 2.76 13.27
CA ALA A 92 8.56 2.03 12.32
C ALA A 92 8.81 0.51 12.36
N TYR A 93 10.07 0.07 12.43
CA TYR A 93 10.45 -1.34 12.47
C TYR A 93 9.88 -2.14 13.67
N PRO A 94 10.05 -1.71 14.93
CA PRO A 94 9.49 -2.43 16.07
C PRO A 94 7.95 -2.43 16.06
N GLN A 95 7.32 -1.42 15.42
CA GLN A 95 5.87 -1.39 15.26
C GLN A 95 5.39 -2.48 14.31
N VAL A 96 5.93 -2.56 13.10
CA VAL A 96 5.56 -3.60 12.12
C VAL A 96 5.94 -5.00 12.59
N ARG A 97 7.11 -5.16 13.23
CA ARG A 97 7.53 -6.44 13.82
C ARG A 97 6.51 -6.93 14.85
N ARG A 98 6.02 -6.05 15.72
CA ARG A 98 5.01 -6.40 16.72
C ARG A 98 3.71 -6.83 16.04
N ILE A 99 3.23 -6.05 15.07
CA ILE A 99 2.00 -6.36 14.33
C ILE A 99 2.09 -7.73 13.64
N LEU A 100 3.18 -8.01 12.92
CA LEU A 100 3.35 -9.28 12.21
C LEU A 100 3.50 -10.46 13.16
N ALA A 101 4.21 -10.29 14.28
CA ALA A 101 4.37 -11.32 15.28
C ALA A 101 3.05 -11.63 16.00
N ASP A 102 2.30 -10.59 16.39
CA ASP A 102 1.07 -10.74 17.18
C ASP A 102 -0.09 -11.30 16.33
N GLU A 103 -0.22 -10.87 15.07
CA GLU A 103 -1.36 -11.24 14.21
C GLU A 103 -1.07 -12.45 13.31
N LEU A 104 0.17 -12.60 12.82
CA LEU A 104 0.53 -13.65 11.85
C LEU A 104 1.53 -14.68 12.40
N GLY A 105 2.18 -14.41 13.55
CA GLY A 105 3.23 -15.26 14.09
C GLY A 105 4.51 -15.27 13.25
N PHE A 106 4.70 -14.29 12.37
CA PHE A 106 5.84 -14.19 11.46
C PHE A 106 6.75 -13.03 11.81
N ASP A 107 8.03 -13.20 11.47
CA ASP A 107 9.02 -12.15 11.54
C ASP A 107 9.03 -11.30 10.25
N PRO A 108 9.47 -10.01 10.33
CA PRO A 108 9.66 -9.17 9.15
C PRO A 108 10.62 -9.78 8.13
N THR A 109 10.37 -9.48 6.86
CA THR A 109 11.21 -9.84 5.72
C THR A 109 12.63 -9.28 5.81
N ASN A 110 13.53 -9.92 5.07
CA ASN A 110 14.93 -9.49 4.96
C ASN A 110 15.09 -8.10 4.31
N GLY A 111 14.09 -7.58 3.61
CA GLY A 111 14.12 -6.21 3.06
C GLY A 111 14.08 -5.19 4.19
N LEU A 112 13.03 -5.28 5.01
CA LEU A 112 12.78 -4.40 6.14
C LEU A 112 13.85 -4.53 7.25
N ARG A 113 14.35 -5.74 7.52
CA ARG A 113 15.49 -5.96 8.43
C ARG A 113 16.75 -5.24 7.99
N ARG A 114 17.12 -5.38 6.71
CA ARG A 114 18.31 -4.69 6.16
C ARG A 114 18.13 -3.17 6.21
N LEU A 115 16.93 -2.68 5.98
CA LEU A 115 16.62 -1.26 6.04
C LEU A 115 16.91 -0.67 7.43
N GLU A 116 16.48 -1.36 8.49
CA GLU A 116 16.79 -0.96 9.87
C GLU A 116 18.31 -0.93 10.13
N GLU A 117 19.02 -1.98 9.71
CA GLU A 117 20.49 -2.04 9.86
C GLU A 117 21.21 -0.88 9.16
N GLN A 118 20.78 -0.52 7.94
CA GLN A 118 21.37 0.59 7.19
C GLN A 118 21.17 1.94 7.89
N ILE A 119 19.98 2.17 8.45
CA ILE A 119 19.68 3.38 9.22
C ILE A 119 20.50 3.41 10.52
N LEU A 120 20.65 2.28 11.21
CA LEU A 120 21.48 2.19 12.41
C LEU A 120 22.97 2.47 12.12
N ARG A 121 23.45 2.09 10.92
CA ARG A 121 24.82 2.41 10.46
C ARG A 121 25.00 3.86 10.01
N GLY A 122 23.91 4.63 9.92
CA GLY A 122 23.94 6.01 9.46
C GLY A 122 24.25 6.13 7.97
N GLU A 123 23.89 5.14 7.15
CA GLU A 123 24.09 5.21 5.71
C GLU A 123 23.28 6.39 5.12
N PRO A 124 23.90 7.28 4.34
CA PRO A 124 23.25 8.50 3.84
C PRO A 124 22.23 8.20 2.74
N GLU A 125 22.34 7.05 2.08
CA GLU A 125 21.49 6.67 0.96
C GLU A 125 20.83 5.32 1.23
N VAL A 126 19.53 5.37 1.51
CA VAL A 126 18.71 4.21 1.80
C VAL A 126 17.56 4.21 0.79
N ARG A 127 17.45 3.16 -0.02
CA ARG A 127 16.47 3.06 -1.12
C ARG A 127 15.62 1.81 -0.99
N VAL A 128 14.36 1.90 -1.42
CA VAL A 128 13.49 0.73 -1.51
C VAL A 128 13.95 -0.11 -2.70
N ARG A 129 14.10 -1.43 -2.54
CA ARG A 129 14.43 -2.30 -3.68
C ARG A 129 13.32 -2.17 -4.71
N ALA A 130 13.57 -1.68 -5.92
CA ALA A 130 12.53 -1.47 -6.91
C ALA A 130 11.59 -2.68 -7.05
N VAL A 131 10.28 -2.43 -7.14
CA VAL A 131 9.33 -3.48 -7.47
C VAL A 131 9.73 -4.01 -8.85
N GLU A 132 10.08 -5.30 -8.91
CA GLU A 132 10.31 -5.98 -10.18
C GLU A 132 8.98 -5.89 -10.93
N SER A 133 8.98 -5.11 -12.01
CA SER A 133 7.76 -4.63 -12.65
C SER A 133 6.86 -5.81 -12.98
N ALA A 134 5.68 -5.86 -12.34
CA ALA A 134 4.52 -6.44 -12.98
C ALA A 134 4.45 -5.79 -14.36
N GLN A 135 4.59 -6.60 -15.41
CA GLN A 135 4.64 -6.17 -16.80
C GLN A 135 3.61 -5.05 -17.01
N PRO A 136 3.97 -3.99 -17.76
CA PRO A 136 3.10 -2.84 -17.92
C PRO A 136 1.69 -3.34 -18.23
N LEU A 137 0.70 -2.86 -17.49
CA LEU A 137 -0.71 -3.06 -17.82
C LEU A 137 -0.90 -2.37 -19.19
N VAL A 138 -0.59 -3.10 -20.25
CA VAL A 138 -0.89 -2.70 -21.61
C VAL A 138 -2.40 -2.69 -21.67
N CYS A 139 -2.97 -1.49 -21.59
CA CYS A 139 -4.28 -1.21 -22.14
C CYS A 139 -4.17 -1.48 -23.65
N PHE A 140 -4.37 -2.72 -24.08
CA PHE A 140 -4.63 -2.99 -25.48
C PHE A 140 -6.00 -2.39 -25.81
N PRO A 141 -6.09 -1.33 -26.64
CA PRO A 141 -7.36 -1.03 -27.27
C PRO A 141 -7.72 -2.23 -28.14
N HIS A 142 -8.94 -2.75 -27.97
CA HIS A 142 -9.50 -3.79 -28.82
C HIS A 142 -9.52 -3.24 -30.27
N SER A 143 -8.71 -3.82 -31.15
CA SER A 143 -8.77 -3.52 -32.59
C SER A 143 -10.14 -3.94 -33.13
N SER A 144 -10.74 -3.04 -33.92
CA SER A 144 -11.96 -3.22 -34.71
C SER A 144 -11.90 -4.40 -35.67
#